data_AF-A0A7W0WZA6-F1
#
_entry.id   AF-A0A7W0WZA6-F1
#
_cell.length_a   1.000
_cell.length_b   1.000
_cell.length_c   1.000
_cell.angle_alpha   90.00
_cell.angle_beta   90.00
_cell.angle_gamma   90.00
#
_symmetry.space_group_name_H-M   'P 1'
#
loop_
_entity.id
_entity.type
_entity.pdbx_description
1 polymer ?
#
loop_
_entity_poly.entity_id
_entity_poly.type
_entity_poly.pdbx_seq_one_letter_code
_entity_poly.pdbx_strand_id
1 'polypeptide(L)'
;MRYAFVVALFVAIGCNKEIGDDCVVSSDCSPSGDRFCDSSSRGGYCTIQGCDFNTCPDEAVCVRFFTGSFTNRPCDPTATQEFNGCTLDELCSLIGSCVPRSAELRFCMKKCDDDDDCRDGYECRDLTDMRARGGEPVMSPGTPINDETAERFCATAGR
;
A
#
# COMPACT_ATOMS: atom_id res chain seq x y z
N MET A 1 -16.10 34.38 -50.88
CA MET A 1 -15.05 34.08 -49.87
C MET A 1 -15.43 32.82 -49.12
N ARG A 2 -14.56 31.80 -49.09
CA ARG A 2 -14.74 30.56 -48.31
C ARG A 2 -14.01 30.73 -46.98
N TYR A 3 -14.74 30.86 -45.87
CA TYR A 3 -14.17 30.79 -44.52
C TYR A 3 -14.46 29.40 -43.98
N ALA A 4 -13.45 28.53 -44.02
CA ALA A 4 -13.50 27.23 -43.35
C ALA A 4 -13.11 27.46 -41.88
N PHE A 5 -14.10 27.42 -40.98
CA PHE A 5 -13.86 27.35 -39.54
C PHE A 5 -13.39 25.93 -39.19
N VAL A 6 -12.11 25.78 -38.86
CA VAL A 6 -11.56 24.54 -38.31
C VAL A 6 -11.74 24.60 -36.79
N VAL A 7 -12.70 23.85 -36.26
CA VAL A 7 -12.88 23.65 -34.81
C VAL A 7 -11.90 22.56 -34.38
N ALA A 8 -10.82 22.95 -33.70
CA ALA A 8 -9.90 22.01 -33.08
C ALA A 8 -10.52 21.48 -31.78
N LEU A 9 -11.00 20.23 -31.80
CA LEU A 9 -11.40 19.50 -30.59
C LEU A 9 -10.13 19.11 -29.82
N PHE A 10 -9.88 19.75 -28.68
CA PHE A 10 -8.91 19.25 -27.70
C PHE A 10 -9.56 18.11 -26.93
N VAL A 11 -9.16 16.87 -27.23
CA VAL A 11 -9.51 15.70 -26.41
C VAL A 11 -8.64 15.76 -25.16
N ALA A 12 -9.19 16.22 -24.04
CA ALA A 12 -8.56 16.07 -22.74
C ALA A 12 -8.60 14.60 -22.36
N ILE A 13 -7.53 13.87 -22.66
CA ILE A 13 -7.28 12.56 -22.04
C ILE A 13 -6.98 12.88 -20.59
N GLY A 14 -7.95 12.67 -19.69
CA GLY A 14 -7.73 12.81 -18.26
C GLY A 14 -6.58 11.90 -17.87
N CYS A 15 -5.51 12.47 -17.31
CA CYS A 15 -4.45 11.67 -16.73
C CYS A 15 -5.05 10.91 -15.55
N ASN A 16 -4.93 9.58 -15.55
CA ASN A 16 -5.29 8.78 -14.40
C ASN A 16 -4.42 9.21 -13.22
N LYS A 17 -5.01 9.26 -12.02
CA LYS A 17 -4.27 9.57 -10.80
C LYS A 17 -3.33 8.41 -10.43
N GLU A 18 -2.21 8.76 -9.81
CA GLU A 18 -1.17 7.82 -9.41
C GLU A 18 -1.50 7.13 -8.08
N ILE A 19 -0.69 6.16 -7.66
CA ILE A 19 -0.89 5.53 -6.35
C ILE A 19 -0.58 6.57 -5.29
N GLY A 20 -1.50 6.76 -4.37
CA GLY A 20 -1.38 7.68 -3.25
C GLY A 20 -1.92 9.08 -3.44
N ASP A 21 -2.41 9.41 -4.64
CA ASP A 21 -3.17 10.64 -4.85
C ASP A 21 -4.48 10.67 -4.04
N ASP A 22 -4.92 11.88 -3.71
CA ASP A 22 -6.22 12.11 -3.07
C ASP A 22 -7.39 11.67 -3.95
N CYS A 23 -8.51 11.33 -3.35
CA CYS A 23 -9.73 11.00 -4.08
C CYS A 23 -10.96 11.10 -3.19
N VAL A 24 -12.13 11.20 -3.80
CA VAL A 24 -13.42 11.09 -3.10
C VAL A 24 -14.15 9.82 -3.55
N VAL A 25 -14.04 9.46 -4.83
CA VAL A 25 -14.65 8.28 -5.43
C VAL A 25 -13.68 7.55 -6.37
N SER A 26 -13.90 6.27 -6.62
CA SER A 26 -12.97 5.45 -7.43
C SER A 26 -12.78 5.93 -8.87
N SER A 27 -13.77 6.62 -9.46
CA SER A 27 -13.63 7.22 -10.79
C SER A 27 -12.63 8.37 -10.84
N ASP A 28 -12.29 8.99 -9.71
CA ASP A 28 -11.23 10.00 -9.63
C ASP A 28 -9.86 9.36 -9.86
N CYS A 29 -9.69 8.12 -9.39
CA CYS A 29 -8.44 7.38 -9.51
C CYS A 29 -8.26 6.77 -10.89
N SER A 30 -9.30 6.07 -11.35
CA SER A 30 -9.31 5.45 -12.65
C SER A 30 -10.75 5.30 -13.18
N PRO A 31 -11.12 6.03 -14.24
CA PRO A 31 -12.37 5.79 -14.96
C PRO A 31 -12.44 4.40 -15.61
N SER A 32 -11.29 3.76 -15.87
CA SER A 32 -11.19 2.39 -16.41
C SER A 32 -11.29 1.30 -15.35
N GLY A 33 -11.21 1.65 -14.05
CA GLY A 33 -11.44 0.74 -12.93
C GLY A 33 -10.25 -0.11 -12.48
N ASP A 34 -9.02 0.18 -12.93
CA ASP A 34 -7.81 -0.50 -12.45
C ASP A 34 -7.36 -0.03 -11.06
N ARG A 35 -7.86 1.13 -10.60
CA ARG A 35 -7.58 1.70 -9.28
C ARG A 35 -8.89 2.08 -8.61
N PHE A 36 -8.93 1.97 -7.29
CA PHE A 36 -10.08 2.38 -6.49
C PHE A 36 -9.66 3.44 -5.46
N CYS A 37 -10.64 4.19 -4.96
CA CYS A 37 -10.42 5.17 -3.90
C CYS A 37 -10.61 4.52 -2.53
N ASP A 38 -9.54 4.36 -1.75
CA ASP A 38 -9.66 4.03 -0.33
C ASP A 38 -10.05 5.28 0.45
N SER A 39 -11.35 5.39 0.75
CA SER A 39 -11.91 6.49 1.53
C SER A 39 -11.69 6.39 3.04
N SER A 40 -11.18 5.24 3.53
CA SER A 40 -10.80 5.09 4.93
C SER A 40 -9.46 5.80 5.23
N SER A 41 -8.63 5.97 4.20
CA SER A 41 -7.40 6.74 4.24
C SER A 41 -7.68 8.26 4.31
N ARG A 42 -6.80 9.00 4.98
CA ARG A 42 -6.96 10.45 5.20
C ARG A 42 -7.02 11.21 3.87
N GLY A 43 -8.18 11.78 3.55
CA GLY A 43 -8.39 12.53 2.29
C GLY A 43 -8.56 11.65 1.05
N GLY A 44 -8.81 10.35 1.24
CA GLY A 44 -8.87 9.35 0.17
C GLY A 44 -7.49 8.99 -0.38
N TYR A 45 -7.30 7.75 -0.81
CA TYR A 45 -6.03 7.29 -1.36
C TYR A 45 -6.28 6.40 -2.57
N CYS A 46 -5.80 6.83 -3.74
CA CYS A 46 -5.87 5.99 -4.94
C CYS A 46 -4.94 4.78 -4.80
N THR A 47 -5.50 3.57 -4.86
CA THR A 47 -4.75 2.33 -4.65
C THR A 47 -5.37 1.15 -5.41
N ILE A 48 -4.71 0.00 -5.33
CA ILE A 48 -5.16 -1.30 -5.83
C ILE A 48 -5.23 -2.24 -4.63
N GLN A 49 -6.38 -2.88 -4.42
CA GLN A 49 -6.59 -3.80 -3.31
C GLN A 49 -6.30 -5.24 -3.76
N GLY A 50 -5.80 -6.07 -2.84
CA GLY A 50 -5.56 -7.49 -3.10
C GLY A 50 -4.30 -7.76 -3.92
N CYS A 51 -3.32 -6.87 -3.84
CA CYS A 51 -2.01 -7.06 -4.46
C CYS A 51 -1.24 -8.25 -3.84
N ASP A 52 -0.21 -8.70 -4.54
CA ASP A 52 0.82 -9.59 -4.02
C ASP A 52 2.22 -9.02 -4.36
N PHE A 53 3.27 -9.71 -3.92
CA PHE A 53 4.63 -9.36 -4.30
C PHE A 53 4.72 -9.27 -5.83
N ASN A 54 5.18 -8.13 -6.36
CA ASN A 54 5.28 -7.79 -7.80
C ASN A 54 4.00 -7.42 -8.59
N THR A 55 2.81 -7.37 -7.97
CA THR A 55 1.59 -7.05 -8.74
C THR A 55 1.24 -5.57 -8.76
N CYS A 56 1.90 -4.75 -7.93
CA CYS A 56 1.76 -3.30 -7.94
C CYS A 56 2.55 -2.70 -9.12
N PRO A 57 2.13 -1.52 -9.63
CA PRO A 57 2.91 -0.80 -10.63
C PRO A 57 4.24 -0.29 -10.01
N ASP A 58 5.19 0.12 -10.86
CA ASP A 58 6.57 0.40 -10.44
C ASP A 58 6.68 1.47 -9.34
N GLU A 59 5.76 2.45 -9.31
CA GLU A 59 5.68 3.51 -8.31
C GLU A 59 5.19 3.06 -6.92
N ALA A 60 4.79 1.79 -6.76
CA ALA A 60 4.15 1.29 -5.56
C ALA A 60 4.69 -0.07 -5.09
N VAL A 61 4.51 -0.34 -3.80
CA VAL A 61 4.81 -1.60 -3.14
C VAL A 61 3.52 -2.19 -2.58
N CYS A 62 3.40 -3.52 -2.61
CA CYS A 62 2.26 -4.18 -1.98
C CYS A 62 2.45 -4.21 -0.46
N VAL A 63 1.54 -3.61 0.28
CA VAL A 63 1.59 -3.53 1.74
C VAL A 63 0.39 -4.24 2.32
N ARG A 64 0.63 -5.12 3.29
CA ARG A 64 -0.42 -5.74 4.09
C ARG A 64 -0.66 -4.99 5.39
N PHE A 65 -1.92 -4.88 5.77
CA PHE A 65 -2.39 -4.33 7.03
C PHE A 65 -3.26 -5.38 7.71
N PHE A 66 -3.21 -5.44 9.05
CA PHE A 66 -4.02 -6.36 9.83
C PHE A 66 -5.10 -5.60 10.57
N THR A 67 -6.36 -5.94 10.32
CA THR A 67 -7.53 -5.32 10.95
C THR A 67 -7.81 -5.85 12.36
N GLY A 68 -7.09 -6.88 12.79
CA GLY A 68 -7.13 -7.42 14.14
C GLY A 68 -5.82 -8.12 14.49
N SER A 69 -5.38 -7.94 15.73
CA SER A 69 -4.24 -8.66 16.31
C SER A 69 -4.60 -9.12 17.72
N PHE A 70 -4.28 -10.36 18.04
CA PHE A 70 -4.43 -10.91 19.39
C PHE A 70 -3.02 -11.15 19.93
N THR A 71 -2.53 -10.28 20.80
CA THR A 71 -1.17 -10.30 21.37
C THR A 71 -0.90 -11.47 22.33
N ASN A 72 -1.71 -12.52 22.28
CA ASN A 72 -1.62 -13.67 23.20
C ASN A 72 -0.64 -14.73 22.72
N ARG A 73 -0.17 -14.64 21.47
CA ARG A 73 0.69 -15.65 20.86
C ARG A 73 1.87 -14.99 20.14
N PRO A 74 3.07 -14.98 20.75
CA PRO A 74 4.26 -14.42 20.13
C PRO A 74 4.77 -15.34 19.01
N CYS A 75 5.51 -14.74 18.08
CA CYS A 75 6.17 -15.41 16.97
C CYS A 75 7.46 -14.67 16.60
N ASP A 76 8.35 -15.34 15.86
CA ASP A 76 9.57 -14.73 15.33
C ASP A 76 9.37 -14.37 13.84
N PRO A 77 9.29 -13.08 13.47
CA PRO A 77 9.08 -12.65 12.09
C PRO A 77 10.31 -12.86 11.20
N THR A 78 11.46 -13.21 11.79
CA THR A 78 12.71 -13.48 11.06
C THR A 78 12.93 -14.98 10.82
N ALA A 79 12.17 -15.84 11.52
CA ALA A 79 12.20 -17.27 11.30
C ALA A 79 11.52 -17.64 9.97
N THR A 80 11.87 -18.81 9.43
CA THR A 80 11.20 -19.33 8.23
C THR A 80 9.71 -19.57 8.52
N GLN A 81 8.87 -19.41 7.49
CA GLN A 81 7.41 -19.57 7.58
C GLN A 81 6.97 -20.90 8.23
N GLU A 82 7.81 -21.93 8.16
CA GLU A 82 7.58 -23.26 8.73
C GLU A 82 7.77 -23.32 10.26
N PHE A 83 8.54 -22.40 10.86
CA PHE A 83 8.94 -22.45 12.26
C PHE A 83 8.81 -21.10 13.00
N ASN A 84 8.00 -20.17 12.47
CA ASN A 84 7.83 -18.85 13.10
C ASN A 84 6.99 -18.87 14.39
N GLY A 85 6.31 -19.99 14.69
CA GLY A 85 5.49 -20.14 15.89
C GLY A 85 3.99 -19.87 15.68
N CYS A 86 3.54 -19.61 14.45
CA CYS A 86 2.12 -19.48 14.08
C CYS A 86 1.54 -20.77 13.47
N THR A 87 0.21 -20.94 13.51
CA THR A 87 -0.48 -22.05 12.81
C THR A 87 -0.61 -21.74 11.31
N LEU A 88 -1.09 -22.72 10.53
CA LEU A 88 -1.29 -22.56 9.07
C LEU A 88 -2.26 -21.42 8.70
N ASP A 89 -3.24 -21.15 9.55
CA ASP A 89 -4.25 -20.09 9.36
C ASP A 89 -3.82 -18.72 9.92
N GLU A 90 -2.59 -18.63 10.43
CA GLU A 90 -2.02 -17.43 11.02
C GLU A 90 -0.76 -16.98 10.25
N LEU A 91 -0.44 -15.70 10.40
CA LEU A 91 0.77 -15.08 9.88
C LEU A 91 1.54 -14.47 11.06
N CYS A 92 2.87 -14.44 10.99
CA CYS A 92 3.67 -13.68 11.93
C CYS A 92 3.82 -12.23 11.44
N SER A 93 3.27 -11.29 12.20
CA SER A 93 3.42 -9.84 11.96
C SER A 93 4.81 -9.34 12.36
N LEU A 94 5.22 -8.18 11.85
CA LEU A 94 6.50 -7.52 12.14
C LEU A 94 6.69 -7.18 13.64
N ILE A 95 5.60 -7.09 14.40
CA ILE A 95 5.63 -6.89 15.85
C ILE A 95 5.80 -8.20 16.64
N GLY A 96 6.04 -9.33 15.96
CA GLY A 96 6.28 -10.62 16.59
C GLY A 96 5.04 -11.22 17.26
N SER A 97 3.86 -10.97 16.68
CA SER A 97 2.59 -11.57 17.13
C SER A 97 1.89 -12.29 15.99
N CYS A 98 1.31 -13.46 16.28
CA CYS A 98 0.49 -14.18 15.32
C CYS A 98 -0.82 -13.42 15.08
N VAL A 99 -1.17 -13.25 13.81
CA VAL A 99 -2.41 -12.61 13.36
C VAL A 99 -3.17 -13.56 12.44
N PRO A 100 -4.51 -13.60 12.49
CA PRO A 100 -5.28 -14.46 11.60
C PRO A 100 -5.11 -14.01 10.16
N ARG A 101 -4.87 -14.95 9.24
CA ARG A 101 -4.73 -14.66 7.80
C ARG A 101 -5.97 -13.97 7.23
N SER A 102 -7.15 -14.23 7.79
CA SER A 102 -8.41 -13.58 7.39
C SER A 102 -8.52 -12.10 7.76
N ALA A 103 -7.64 -11.58 8.63
CA ALA A 103 -7.59 -10.16 8.97
C ALA A 103 -6.64 -9.36 8.07
N GLU A 104 -5.93 -10.03 7.14
CA GLU A 104 -5.00 -9.42 6.20
C GLU A 104 -5.76 -8.67 5.09
N LEU A 105 -5.48 -7.39 4.95
CA LEU A 105 -5.87 -6.58 3.80
C LEU A 105 -4.61 -6.08 3.11
N ARG A 106 -4.58 -6.15 1.77
CA ARG A 106 -3.43 -5.75 0.97
C ARG A 106 -3.77 -4.58 0.06
N PHE A 107 -2.90 -3.58 0.03
CA PHE A 107 -3.05 -2.38 -0.79
C PHE A 107 -1.71 -2.01 -1.42
N CYS A 108 -1.74 -1.53 -2.66
CA CYS A 108 -0.56 -0.88 -3.25
C CYS A 108 -0.36 0.49 -2.61
N MET A 109 0.79 0.71 -1.99
CA MET A 109 1.17 1.97 -1.36
C MET A 109 2.31 2.59 -2.15
N LYS A 110 2.27 3.91 -2.34
CA LYS A 110 3.30 4.68 -3.05
C LYS A 110 4.67 4.47 -2.39
N LYS A 111 5.69 4.16 -3.17
CA LYS A 111 7.08 4.11 -2.71
C LYS A 111 7.56 5.52 -2.36
N CYS A 112 8.53 5.60 -1.45
CA CYS A 112 9.15 6.84 -1.03
C CYS A 112 10.58 6.58 -0.54
N ASP A 113 11.42 7.59 -0.65
CA ASP A 113 12.74 7.64 -0.04
C ASP A 113 12.68 8.42 1.28
N ASP A 114 11.90 9.51 1.33
CA ASP A 114 11.64 10.33 2.52
C ASP A 114 10.22 10.93 2.57
N ASP A 115 9.92 11.69 3.62
CA ASP A 115 8.58 12.26 3.86
C ASP A 115 8.12 13.25 2.77
N ASP A 116 9.04 13.90 2.04
CA ASP A 116 8.69 14.88 1.00
C ASP A 116 8.15 14.20 -0.28
N ASP A 117 8.40 12.90 -0.47
CA ASP A 117 7.78 12.10 -1.53
C ASP A 117 6.30 11.81 -1.27
N CYS A 118 5.91 11.92 0.00
CA CYS A 118 4.57 11.70 0.48
C CYS A 118 3.76 13.00 0.49
N ARG A 119 2.45 12.88 0.30
CA ARG A 119 1.56 14.04 0.34
C ARG A 119 1.28 14.49 1.78
N ASP A 120 0.83 15.73 1.94
CA ASP A 120 0.49 16.31 3.24
C ASP A 120 -0.35 15.38 4.13
N GLY A 121 0.15 15.15 5.35
CA GLY A 121 -0.46 14.26 6.34
C GLY A 121 -0.11 12.78 6.17
N TYR A 122 0.83 12.46 5.27
CA TYR A 122 1.44 11.15 5.10
C TYR A 122 2.92 11.25 5.46
N GLU A 123 3.50 10.10 5.80
CA GLU A 123 4.90 9.93 6.14
C GLU A 123 5.45 8.73 5.37
N CYS A 124 6.75 8.77 5.08
CA CYS A 124 7.47 7.66 4.49
C CYS A 124 7.88 6.68 5.57
N ARG A 125 7.17 5.56 5.66
CA ARG A 125 7.41 4.57 6.71
C ARG A 125 8.63 3.71 6.38
N ASP A 126 9.61 3.74 7.28
CA ASP A 126 10.68 2.75 7.33
C ASP A 126 10.30 1.53 8.21
N LEU A 127 11.21 0.56 8.38
CA LEU A 127 10.93 -0.64 9.17
C LEU A 127 10.58 -0.33 10.64
N THR A 128 11.16 0.72 11.22
CA THR A 128 10.84 1.16 12.58
C THR A 128 9.40 1.67 12.64
N ASP A 129 9.01 2.46 11.66
CA ASP A 129 7.66 3.00 11.56
C ASP A 129 6.60 1.94 11.28
N MET A 130 6.91 0.97 10.42
CA MET A 130 6.07 -0.19 10.15
C MET A 130 5.77 -0.98 11.42
N ARG A 131 6.78 -1.21 12.28
CA ARG A 131 6.60 -1.87 13.58
C ARG A 131 5.76 -1.04 14.54
N ALA A 132 5.92 0.28 14.54
CA ALA A 132 5.22 1.15 15.47
C ALA A 132 3.76 1.44 15.05
N ARG A 133 3.50 1.55 13.75
CA ARG A 133 2.26 2.12 13.19
C ARG A 133 1.55 1.20 12.20
N GLY A 134 2.09 0.02 11.96
CA GLY A 134 1.54 -1.01 11.08
C GLY A 134 1.81 -0.76 9.59
N GLY A 135 1.34 -1.72 8.79
CA GLY A 135 1.68 -1.82 7.38
C GLY A 135 3.01 -2.57 7.21
N GLU A 136 2.98 -3.65 6.45
CA GLU A 136 4.15 -4.49 6.22
C GLU A 136 4.30 -4.77 4.72
N PRO A 137 5.47 -4.57 4.10
CA PRO A 137 5.65 -4.91 2.70
C PRO A 137 5.49 -6.43 2.50
N VAL A 138 4.72 -6.80 1.48
CA VAL A 138 4.57 -8.19 1.05
C VAL A 138 5.79 -8.55 0.21
N MET A 139 6.76 -9.18 0.85
CA MET A 139 8.03 -9.55 0.23
C MET A 139 7.91 -10.79 -0.68
N SER A 140 8.86 -10.90 -1.61
CA SER A 140 9.10 -12.14 -2.35
C SER A 140 9.32 -13.32 -1.39
N PRO A 141 8.82 -14.53 -1.71
CA PRO A 141 9.05 -15.72 -0.89
C PRO A 141 10.54 -15.94 -0.59
N GLY A 142 10.86 -16.14 0.69
CA GLY A 142 12.23 -16.39 1.16
C GLY A 142 13.08 -15.13 1.42
N THR A 143 12.57 -13.93 1.12
CA THR A 143 13.27 -12.68 1.46
C THR A 143 13.04 -12.33 2.93
N PRO A 144 14.10 -12.20 3.76
CA PRO A 144 13.96 -11.74 5.13
C PRO A 144 13.56 -10.26 5.14
N ILE A 145 12.79 -9.83 6.15
CA ILE A 145 12.46 -8.41 6.35
C ILE A 145 13.44 -7.80 7.34
N ASN A 146 14.25 -6.85 6.88
CA ASN A 146 15.20 -6.07 7.67
C ASN A 146 15.33 -4.64 7.11
N ASP A 147 16.16 -3.79 7.70
CA ASP A 147 16.28 -2.38 7.31
C ASP A 147 16.79 -2.18 5.86
N GLU A 148 17.44 -3.19 5.26
CA GLU A 148 17.96 -3.14 3.90
C GLU A 148 16.93 -3.62 2.88
N THR A 149 16.04 -4.54 3.28
CA THR A 149 15.09 -5.20 2.38
C THR A 149 13.67 -4.67 2.51
N ALA A 150 13.32 -4.02 3.62
CA ALA A 150 11.99 -3.47 3.85
C ALA A 150 11.74 -2.28 2.91
N GLU A 151 10.94 -2.51 1.86
CA GLU A 151 10.49 -1.46 0.95
C GLU A 151 9.66 -0.42 1.71
N ARG A 152 10.10 0.84 1.64
CA ARG A 152 9.43 1.99 2.26
C ARG A 152 8.19 2.39 1.48
N PHE A 153 7.22 2.95 2.18
CA PHE A 153 5.98 3.40 1.57
C PHE A 153 5.33 4.57 2.31
N CYS A 154 4.62 5.40 1.55
CA CYS A 154 3.79 6.46 2.10
C CYS A 154 2.55 5.88 2.76
N ALA A 155 2.32 6.25 4.03
CA ALA A 155 1.08 5.96 4.75
C ALA A 155 0.67 7.15 5.62
N THR A 156 -0.57 7.15 6.12
CA THR A 156 -1.06 8.27 6.95
C THR A 156 -0.15 8.44 8.17
N ALA A 157 0.30 9.67 8.42
CA ALA A 157 1.15 9.97 9.55
C ALA A 157 0.45 9.68 10.88
N GLY A 158 1.17 9.03 11.80
CA GLY A 158 0.70 8.82 13.17
C GLY A 158 0.44 10.16 13.89
N ARG A 159 -0.64 10.24 14.68
CA ARG A 159 -0.80 11.33 15.65
C ARG A 159 -0.16 10.96 16.97
#